data_AF-A0A7X5X2S4-F1
#
_entry.id   AF-A0A7X5X2S4-F1
#
_cell.length_a   1.000
_cell.length_b   1.000
_cell.length_c   1.000
_cell.angle_alpha   90.00
_cell.angle_beta   90.00
_cell.angle_gamma   90.00
#
_symmetry.space_group_name_H-M   'P 1'
#
loop_
_entity.id
_entity.type
_entity.pdbx_description
1 polymer ?
#
loop_
_entity_poly.entity_id
_entity_poly.type
_entity_poly.pdbx_seq_one_letter_code
_entity_poly.pdbx_strand_id
1 'polypeptide(L)'
;MCRDFDGVIADVHPDEPLNELHTTVRAAIQAVRGTHSTGYPTKVPHLTIGYASQECDSDQVQRKLRNGVRPGHAPMLVAAVHLVDVSADAQAKTITWDHVATIPLGAGG
;
A
#
# COMPACT_ATOMS: atom_id res chain seq x y z
N MET A 1 23.31 10.91 -11.55
CA MET A 1 23.22 9.92 -10.46
C MET A 1 21.77 9.91 -10.00
N CYS A 2 20.91 9.18 -10.70
CA CYS A 2 19.49 9.03 -10.35
C CYS A 2 19.38 7.88 -9.33
N ARG A 3 18.47 7.99 -8.37
CA ARG A 3 18.55 7.26 -7.09
C ARG A 3 17.27 6.50 -6.74
N ASP A 4 16.49 6.17 -7.76
CA ASP A 4 15.07 5.86 -7.53
C ASP A 4 14.76 4.45 -8.03
N PHE A 5 14.57 3.53 -7.08
CA PHE A 5 13.89 2.25 -7.29
C PHE A 5 12.39 2.51 -7.37
N ASP A 6 11.95 3.35 -8.31
CA ASP A 6 10.58 3.84 -8.32
C ASP A 6 9.66 2.90 -9.10
N GLY A 7 8.67 2.37 -8.40
CA GLY A 7 7.53 1.71 -8.99
C GLY A 7 6.54 2.72 -9.58
N VAL A 8 5.47 2.21 -10.16
CA VAL A 8 4.34 3.03 -10.63
C VAL A 8 3.26 2.96 -9.57
N ILE A 9 2.72 4.11 -9.17
CA ILE A 9 1.68 4.19 -8.13
C ILE A 9 0.45 4.94 -8.61
N ALA A 10 -0.72 4.58 -8.08
CA ALA A 10 -1.91 5.41 -8.08
C ALA A 10 -2.10 6.02 -6.70
N ASP A 11 -2.19 7.34 -6.65
CA ASP A 11 -2.51 8.07 -5.43
C ASP A 11 -3.97 7.80 -5.03
N VAL A 12 -4.22 7.73 -3.73
CA VAL A 12 -5.59 7.64 -3.17
C VAL A 12 -6.01 9.02 -2.71
N HIS A 13 -7.26 9.41 -2.98
CA HIS A 13 -7.83 10.66 -2.49
C HIS A 13 -9.36 10.49 -2.31
N PRO A 14 -9.97 11.02 -1.24
CA PRO A 14 -9.36 11.66 -0.07
C PRO A 14 -8.56 10.66 0.79
N ASP A 15 -7.50 11.15 1.43
CA ASP A 15 -6.54 10.34 2.17
C ASP A 15 -7.03 10.07 3.60
N GLU A 16 -7.85 10.97 4.13
CA GLU A 16 -8.26 11.02 5.54
C GLU A 16 -8.89 9.69 6.02
N PRO A 17 -9.87 9.08 5.32
CA PRO A 17 -10.47 7.83 5.80
C PRO A 17 -9.47 6.67 5.89
N LEU A 18 -8.50 6.62 4.96
CA LEU A 18 -7.49 5.56 4.94
C LEU A 18 -6.41 5.79 6.01
N ASN A 19 -6.08 7.06 6.29
CA ASN A 19 -5.21 7.44 7.40
C ASN A 19 -5.84 7.09 8.77
N GLU A 20 -7.14 7.30 8.94
CA GLU A 20 -7.89 6.91 10.14
C GLU A 20 -7.91 5.38 10.32
N LEU A 21 -8.19 4.63 9.25
CA LEU A 21 -8.14 3.17 9.27
C LEU A 21 -6.74 2.68 9.64
N HIS A 22 -5.69 3.23 9.02
CA HIS A 22 -4.31 2.89 9.32
C HIS A 22 -3.96 3.16 10.79
N THR A 23 -4.36 4.32 11.33
CA THR A 23 -4.14 4.69 12.73
C THR A 23 -4.82 3.70 13.67
N THR A 24 -6.06 3.34 13.39
CA THR A 24 -6.84 2.36 14.15
C THR A 24 -6.16 0.98 14.15
N VAL A 25 -5.78 0.48 12.97
CA VAL A 25 -5.10 -0.83 12.84
C VAL A 25 -3.77 -0.84 13.59
N ARG A 26 -2.99 0.25 13.47
CA ARG A 26 -1.71 0.39 14.17
C ARG A 26 -1.87 0.37 15.69
N ALA A 27 -2.87 1.07 16.22
CA ALA A 27 -3.19 1.05 17.65
C ALA A 27 -3.59 -0.36 18.12
N ALA A 28 -4.41 -1.08 17.35
CA ALA A 28 -4.81 -2.45 17.66
C ALA A 28 -3.61 -3.42 17.69
N ILE A 29 -2.70 -3.32 16.73
CA ILE A 29 -1.46 -4.11 16.72
C ILE A 29 -0.61 -3.81 17.95
N GLN A 30 -0.43 -2.52 18.28
CA GLN A 30 0.37 -2.09 19.42
C GLN A 30 -0.23 -2.53 20.77
N ALA A 31 -1.56 -2.59 20.89
CA ALA A 31 -2.23 -3.09 22.09
C ALA A 31 -1.93 -4.57 22.38
N VAL A 32 -1.73 -5.38 21.33
CA VAL A 32 -1.48 -6.83 21.45
C VAL A 32 0.02 -7.16 21.48
N ARG A 33 0.84 -6.45 20.69
CA ARG A 33 2.26 -6.76 20.46
C ARG A 33 3.23 -5.77 21.11
N GLY A 34 2.71 -4.75 21.79
CA GLY A 34 3.48 -3.69 22.42
C GLY A 34 3.67 -2.46 21.53
N THR A 35 3.97 -1.31 22.15
CA THR A 35 4.05 0.01 21.50
C THR A 35 5.10 0.10 20.40
N HIS A 36 6.16 -0.70 20.48
CA HIS A 36 7.27 -0.72 19.51
C HIS A 36 7.06 -1.69 18.34
N SER A 37 5.90 -2.37 18.25
CA SER A 37 5.61 -3.37 17.21
C SER A 37 5.44 -2.78 15.81
N THR A 38 5.37 -1.46 15.67
CA THR A 38 5.18 -0.78 14.38
C THR A 38 6.22 0.35 14.26
N GLY A 39 7.36 0.08 13.63
CA GLY A 39 8.49 1.02 13.58
C GLY A 39 8.51 1.93 12.35
N TYR A 40 7.88 1.52 11.27
CA TYR A 40 7.92 2.26 10.01
C TYR A 40 6.97 3.48 10.05
N PRO A 41 7.42 4.65 9.54
CA PRO A 41 6.57 5.82 9.42
C PRO A 41 5.52 5.61 8.33
N THR A 42 4.34 6.18 8.55
CA THR A 42 3.29 6.25 7.53
C THR A 42 3.72 7.11 6.37
N LYS A 43 3.55 6.60 5.15
CA LYS A 43 3.63 7.38 3.91
C LYS A 43 2.22 7.76 3.45
N VAL A 44 2.13 8.69 2.51
CA VAL A 44 0.89 9.01 1.80
C VAL A 44 0.28 7.72 1.23
N PRO A 45 -1.01 7.44 1.47
CA PRO A 45 -1.66 6.24 0.96
C PRO A 45 -1.66 6.18 -0.57
N HIS A 46 -1.29 5.02 -1.11
CA HIS A 46 -1.22 4.78 -2.55
C HIS A 46 -1.44 3.30 -2.85
N LEU A 47 -1.77 3.00 -4.10
CA LEU A 47 -1.76 1.64 -4.65
C LEU A 47 -0.56 1.48 -5.57
N THR A 48 0.34 0.54 -5.26
CA THR A 48 1.40 0.18 -6.18
C THR A 48 0.84 -0.63 -7.36
N ILE A 49 1.09 -0.15 -8.57
CA ILE A 49 0.66 -0.78 -9.83
C ILE A 49 1.77 -1.67 -10.39
N GLY A 50 3.03 -1.34 -10.14
CA GLY A 50 4.16 -2.13 -10.60
C GLY A 50 5.42 -1.85 -9.80
N TYR A 51 6.23 -2.90 -9.64
CA TYR A 51 7.56 -2.83 -9.03
C TYR A 51 8.62 -2.94 -10.10
N ALA A 52 9.66 -2.10 -9.99
CA ALA A 52 10.80 -2.17 -10.88
C ALA A 52 11.65 -3.41 -10.56
N SER A 53 11.87 -4.28 -11.55
CA SER A 53 12.75 -5.45 -11.40
C SER A 53 14.22 -5.11 -11.60
N GLN A 54 14.53 -3.92 -12.12
CA GLN A 54 15.86 -3.35 -12.32
C GLN A 54 15.75 -1.82 -12.20
N GLU A 55 16.88 -1.11 -12.13
CA GLU A 55 16.86 0.36 -12.16
C GLU A 55 16.21 0.83 -13.47
N CYS A 56 15.18 1.66 -13.36
CA CYS A 56 14.45 2.18 -14.50
C CYS A 56 13.89 3.57 -14.23
N ASP A 57 13.75 4.37 -15.29
CA ASP A 57 13.02 5.63 -15.27
C ASP A 57 11.50 5.36 -15.29
N SER A 58 10.87 5.41 -14.11
CA SER A 58 9.43 5.19 -13.97
C SER A 58 8.58 6.40 -14.37
N ASP A 59 9.17 7.60 -14.54
CA ASP A 59 8.44 8.84 -14.84
C ASP A 59 7.68 8.73 -16.16
N GLN A 60 8.23 8.00 -17.13
CA GLN A 60 7.55 7.78 -18.41
C GLN A 60 6.28 6.97 -18.25
N VAL A 61 6.29 5.96 -17.38
CA VAL A 61 5.12 5.12 -17.12
C VAL A 61 4.12 5.86 -16.24
N GLN A 62 4.60 6.54 -15.20
CA GLN A 62 3.79 7.40 -14.33
C GLN A 62 3.09 8.50 -15.14
N ARG A 63 3.78 9.14 -16.09
CA ARG A 63 3.21 10.15 -17.00
C ARG A 63 2.16 9.56 -17.94
N LYS A 64 2.40 8.36 -18.48
CA LYS A 64 1.40 7.66 -19.31
C LYS A 64 0.15 7.31 -18.53
N LEU A 65 0.29 6.85 -17.27
CA LEU A 65 -0.83 6.59 -16.38
C LEU A 65 -1.67 7.87 -16.18
N ARG A 66 -1.04 8.96 -15.74
CA ARG A 66 -1.71 10.25 -15.47
C ARG A 66 -2.40 10.84 -16.71
N ASN A 67 -1.74 10.80 -17.86
CA ASN A 67 -2.21 11.51 -19.06
C ASN A 67 -3.08 10.66 -19.99
N GLY A 68 -2.89 9.34 -20.00
CA GLY A 68 -3.50 8.43 -20.97
C GLY A 68 -4.68 7.61 -20.44
N VAL A 69 -4.76 7.33 -19.14
CA VAL A 69 -5.84 6.51 -18.59
C VAL A 69 -7.05 7.36 -18.27
N ARG A 70 -8.21 6.98 -18.82
CA ARG A 70 -9.50 7.66 -18.59
C ARG A 70 -10.60 6.65 -18.26
N PRO A 71 -11.45 6.90 -17.23
CA PRO A 71 -11.42 8.06 -16.34
C PRO A 71 -10.15 8.11 -15.47
N GLY A 72 -9.68 9.32 -15.15
CA GLY A 72 -8.42 9.51 -14.39
C GLY A 72 -8.54 9.19 -12.90
N HIS A 73 -9.74 8.87 -12.44
CA HIS A 73 -10.06 8.52 -11.05
C HIS A 73 -11.09 7.39 -11.06
N ALA A 74 -11.01 6.51 -10.08
CA ALA A 74 -11.96 5.42 -9.87
C ALA A 74 -12.35 5.39 -8.39
N PRO A 75 -13.67 5.35 -8.06
CA PRO A 75 -14.11 5.10 -6.70
C PRO A 75 -13.61 3.74 -6.20
N MET A 76 -13.14 3.69 -4.96
CA MET A 76 -12.65 2.46 -4.33
C MET A 76 -13.41 2.21 -3.02
N LEU A 77 -13.94 1.00 -2.86
CA LEU A 77 -14.50 0.53 -1.60
C LEU A 77 -13.46 -0.34 -0.88
N VAL A 78 -13.10 0.03 0.34
CA VAL A 78 -12.29 -0.83 1.23
C VAL A 78 -13.24 -1.64 2.11
N ALA A 79 -13.49 -2.89 1.72
CA ALA A 79 -14.46 -3.76 2.40
C ALA A 79 -13.85 -4.67 3.48
N ALA A 80 -12.52 -4.74 3.57
CA ALA A 80 -11.84 -5.59 4.56
C ALA A 80 -10.40 -5.13 4.79
N VAL A 81 -9.86 -5.47 5.97
CA VAL A 81 -8.43 -5.50 6.26
C VAL A 81 -7.96 -6.94 6.27
N HIS A 82 -6.86 -7.23 5.59
CA HIS A 82 -6.26 -8.55 5.59
C HIS A 82 -5.00 -8.55 6.45
N LEU A 83 -4.93 -9.46 7.42
CA LEU A 83 -3.69 -9.79 8.10
C LEU A 83 -2.95 -10.82 7.24
N VAL A 84 -1.71 -10.49 6.92
CA VAL A 84 -0.83 -11.28 6.05
C VAL A 84 0.52 -11.43 6.72
N ASP A 85 1.16 -12.57 6.49
CA ASP A 85 2.59 -12.72 6.68
C ASP A 85 3.29 -12.37 5.37
N VAL A 86 4.19 -11.39 5.42
CA VAL A 86 4.85 -10.83 4.24
C VAL A 86 6.33 -11.15 4.32
N SER A 87 6.82 -11.89 3.33
CA SER A 87 8.24 -12.18 3.17
C SER A 87 8.77 -11.51 1.91
N ALA A 88 9.87 -10.77 2.05
CA ALA A 88 10.54 -10.12 0.93
C ALA A 88 11.92 -10.76 0.71
N ASP A 89 12.15 -11.28 -0.49
CA ASP A 89 13.48 -11.72 -0.95
C ASP A 89 14.04 -10.62 -1.86
N ALA A 90 15.01 -9.86 -1.33
CA ALA A 90 15.66 -8.79 -2.05
C ALA A 90 16.55 -9.28 -3.20
N GLN A 91 17.09 -10.50 -3.12
CA GLN A 91 17.95 -11.08 -4.15
C GLN A 91 17.11 -11.59 -5.32
N ALA A 92 16.05 -12.34 -5.02
CA ALA A 92 15.09 -12.81 -6.03
C ALA A 92 14.14 -11.70 -6.51
N LYS A 93 14.09 -10.57 -5.80
CA LYS A 93 13.17 -9.44 -6.04
C LYS A 93 11.71 -9.86 -6.00
N THR A 94 11.37 -10.70 -5.03
CA THR A 94 10.01 -11.22 -4.84
C THR A 94 9.46 -10.81 -3.48
N ILE A 95 8.16 -10.59 -3.43
CA ILE A 95 7.41 -10.39 -2.19
C ILE A 95 6.29 -11.44 -2.18
N THR A 96 6.30 -12.30 -1.17
CA THR A 96 5.25 -13.30 -0.95
C THR A 96 4.33 -12.86 0.18
N TRP A 97 3.07 -13.25 0.06
CA TRP A 97 1.99 -12.84 0.94
C TRP A 97 1.20 -14.09 1.34
N ASP A 98 1.38 -14.54 2.57
CA ASP A 98 0.61 -15.64 3.12
C ASP A 98 -0.55 -15.08 3.94
N HIS A 99 -1.77 -15.42 3.54
CA HIS A 99 -2.96 -14.90 4.20
C HIS A 99 -3.16 -15.56 5.57
N VAL A 100 -3.35 -14.74 6.61
CA VAL A 100 -3.55 -15.19 7.99
C VAL A 100 -5.00 -15.02 8.42
N ALA A 101 -5.58 -13.84 8.20
CA ALA A 101 -6.96 -13.54 8.59
C ALA A 101 -7.57 -12.41 7.76
N THR A 102 -8.90 -12.38 7.69
CA THR A 102 -9.68 -11.29 7.08
C THR A 102 -10.55 -10.65 8.15
N ILE A 103 -10.49 -9.33 8.25
CA ILE A 103 -11.34 -8.51 9.11
C ILE A 103 -12.26 -7.72 8.18
N PRO A 104 -13.56 -8.09 8.05
CA PRO A 104 -14.49 -7.34 7.23
C PRO A 104 -14.72 -5.94 7.81
N LEU A 105 -14.76 -4.94 6.94
CA LEU A 105 -15.13 -3.55 7.24
C LEU A 105 -16.53 -3.32 6.68
N GLY A 106 -17.46 -2.90 7.55
CA GLY A 106 -18.86 -2.76 7.17
C GLY A 106 -19.65 -4.06 7.34
N ALA A 107 -19.83 -4.46 8.61
CA ALA A 107 -20.94 -5.27 9.10
C ALA A 107 -20.95 -5.13 10.63
N GLY A 108 -21.48 -4.01 11.09
CA GLY A 108 -21.74 -3.74 12.50
C GLY A 108 -23.13 -3.13 12.60
N GLY A 109 -24.14 -4.00 12.59
CA GLY A 109 -25.40 -3.74 13.27
C GLY A 109 -25.29 -4.21 14.72
#